data_AF-F7BK35-F1
#
_entry.id   AF-F7BK35-F1
#
_cell.length_a   1.000
_cell.length_b   1.000
_cell.length_c   1.000
_cell.angle_alpha   90.00
_cell.angle_beta   90.00
_cell.angle_gamma   90.00
#
_symmetry.space_group_name_H-M   'P 1'
#
loop_
_entity.id
_entity.type
_entity.pdbx_description
1 polymer ?
#
loop_
_entity_poly.entity_id
_entity_poly.type
_entity_poly.pdbx_seq_one_letter_code
_entity_poly.pdbx_strand_id
1 'polypeptide(L)'
;GIDQLLEPPDLGARCDRFEPQPLQMTCSICGLEPPCPRGSREQGSPETCWRHYSKFWTTPLHSISMRGAYWIPSSFWNRNHMSRGCHRNCVTTVWKPSCCPGHYGINCHACPGGPRSPCSDHGVCLDGIRGSGQCNCHPGFAGTACELCAPGAFGPQCQACRCTQHGRCDEGLGGSGSCFCDEGWTGARCEVQLELQ
;
A
#
# COMPACT_ATOMS: atom_id res chain seq x y z
N GLY A 1 -30.54 -17.85 -11.49
CA GLY A 1 -29.08 -17.92 -11.40
C GLY A 1 -28.49 -17.15 -12.55
N ILE A 2 -28.23 -15.86 -12.33
CA ILE A 2 -27.35 -14.99 -13.13
C ILE A 2 -27.08 -13.74 -12.26
N ASP A 3 -26.32 -13.89 -11.18
CA ASP A 3 -25.79 -12.74 -10.42
C ASP A 3 -24.28 -12.61 -10.68
N GLN A 4 -23.91 -12.55 -11.96
CA GLN A 4 -22.70 -11.82 -12.34
C GLN A 4 -23.19 -10.50 -12.88
N LEU A 5 -23.36 -9.53 -11.97
CA LEU A 5 -23.35 -8.12 -12.33
C LEU A 5 -22.11 -7.92 -13.20
N LEU A 6 -22.33 -7.73 -14.49
CA LEU A 6 -21.33 -7.20 -15.41
C LEU A 6 -20.96 -5.84 -14.83
N GLU A 7 -19.82 -5.76 -14.16
CA GLU A 7 -19.23 -4.46 -13.82
C GLU A 7 -19.09 -3.69 -15.14
N PRO A 8 -19.69 -2.50 -15.25
CA PRO A 8 -19.59 -1.73 -16.48
C PRO A 8 -18.10 -1.49 -16.80
N PRO A 9 -17.67 -1.72 -18.05
CA PRO A 9 -16.27 -1.71 -18.45
C PRO A 9 -15.53 -0.38 -18.17
N ASP A 10 -16.28 0.69 -17.89
CA ASP A 10 -15.76 2.05 -17.75
C ASP A 10 -15.51 2.51 -16.31
N LEU A 11 -15.91 1.76 -15.28
CA LEU A 11 -15.79 2.23 -13.89
C LEU A 11 -14.52 1.77 -13.16
N GLY A 12 -13.87 0.71 -13.64
CA GLY A 12 -12.70 0.12 -12.98
C GLY A 12 -12.98 -0.39 -11.55
N ALA A 13 -12.17 -1.31 -11.04
CA ALA A 13 -12.41 -1.87 -9.70
C ALA A 13 -11.71 -1.04 -8.62
N ARG A 14 -12.41 -0.03 -8.10
CA ARG A 14 -11.94 0.79 -6.97
C ARG A 14 -12.31 0.16 -5.63
N CYS A 15 -11.32 0.07 -4.74
CA CYS A 15 -11.44 -0.42 -3.37
C CYS A 15 -10.95 0.65 -2.39
N ASP A 16 -11.42 1.88 -2.61
CA ASP A 16 -11.09 3.04 -1.78
C ASP A 16 -11.42 2.78 -0.30
N ARG A 17 -10.62 3.33 0.60
CA ARG A 17 -10.81 3.19 2.05
C ARG A 17 -10.99 4.55 2.70
N PHE A 18 -11.79 4.60 3.75
CA PHE A 18 -11.94 5.78 4.60
C PHE A 18 -11.21 5.54 5.91
N GLU A 19 -10.13 6.27 6.13
CA GLU A 19 -9.30 6.12 7.34
C GLU A 19 -9.55 7.31 8.28
N PRO A 20 -9.71 7.10 9.60
CA PRO A 20 -9.79 8.20 10.55
C PRO A 20 -8.41 8.84 10.69
N GLN A 21 -8.32 10.15 10.47
CA GLN A 21 -7.12 10.94 10.68
C GLN A 21 -7.32 11.89 11.87
N PRO A 22 -6.43 11.89 12.87
CA PRO A 22 -6.51 12.79 14.00
C PRO A 22 -6.30 14.25 13.58
N LEU A 23 -7.12 15.12 14.15
CA LEU A 23 -7.00 16.56 13.99
C LEU A 23 -6.18 17.15 15.13
N GLN A 24 -5.33 18.10 14.78
CA GLN A 24 -4.52 18.83 15.75
C GLN A 24 -5.38 19.90 16.41
N MET A 25 -5.81 19.63 17.64
CA MET A 25 -6.66 20.51 18.43
C MET A 25 -5.83 21.43 19.33
N THR A 26 -6.37 22.60 19.66
CA THR A 26 -5.72 23.53 20.59
C THR A 26 -5.87 23.04 22.03
N CYS A 27 -4.78 23.12 22.79
CA CYS A 27 -4.79 22.80 24.22
C CYS A 27 -5.54 23.87 25.03
N SER A 28 -6.51 23.44 25.83
CA SER A 28 -7.42 24.31 26.58
C SER A 28 -7.55 23.84 28.04
N ILE A 29 -8.42 24.48 28.83
CA ILE A 29 -8.69 24.06 30.21
C ILE A 29 -9.54 22.79 30.17
N CYS A 30 -9.17 21.76 30.92
CA CYS A 30 -9.93 20.51 30.97
C CYS A 30 -11.38 20.76 31.43
N GLY A 31 -12.36 20.22 30.69
CA GLY A 31 -13.79 20.46 30.89
C GLY A 31 -14.37 21.65 30.12
N LEU A 32 -13.51 22.49 29.51
CA LEU A 32 -13.90 23.63 28.66
C LEU A 32 -13.28 23.52 27.26
N GLU A 33 -12.99 22.30 26.82
CA GLU A 33 -12.38 22.07 25.53
C GLU A 33 -13.33 22.40 24.37
N PRO A 34 -12.83 23.08 23.32
CA PRO A 34 -13.67 23.44 22.18
C PRO A 34 -14.26 22.18 21.52
N PRO A 35 -15.50 22.24 21.01
CA PRO A 35 -16.09 21.12 20.29
C PRO A 35 -15.29 20.83 19.01
N CYS A 36 -15.41 19.60 18.51
CA CYS A 36 -14.79 19.21 17.26
C CYS A 36 -15.31 20.07 16.09
N PRO A 37 -14.43 20.48 15.15
CA PRO A 37 -14.82 21.29 13.99
C PRO A 37 -15.82 20.55 13.10
N ARG A 38 -16.61 21.30 12.31
CA ARG A 38 -17.62 20.73 11.41
C ARG A 38 -16.98 19.71 10.46
N GLY A 39 -17.65 18.56 10.29
CA GLY A 39 -17.17 17.46 9.46
C GLY A 39 -16.21 16.48 10.16
N SER A 40 -15.86 16.75 11.42
CA SER A 40 -15.09 15.82 12.27
C SER A 40 -15.94 15.30 13.43
N ARG A 41 -15.48 14.22 14.06
CA ARG A 41 -16.15 13.59 15.20
C ARG A 41 -15.19 13.39 16.35
N GLU A 42 -15.71 13.40 17.57
CA GLU A 42 -14.93 13.05 18.75
C GLU A 42 -14.67 11.54 18.81
N GLN A 43 -13.48 11.15 19.22
CA GLN A 43 -13.05 9.76 19.37
C GLN A 43 -12.38 9.56 20.73
N GLY A 44 -13.05 8.85 21.62
CA GLY A 44 -12.54 8.57 22.97
C GLY A 44 -12.61 9.79 23.89
N SER A 45 -11.79 9.78 24.94
CA SER A 45 -11.72 10.86 25.95
C SER A 45 -10.71 11.95 25.56
N PRO A 46 -10.87 13.19 26.07
CA PRO A 46 -9.87 14.25 25.91
C PRO A 46 -8.48 13.83 26.38
N GLU A 47 -7.45 14.24 25.64
CA GLU A 47 -6.05 13.98 25.95
C GLU A 47 -5.41 15.16 26.69
N THR A 48 -4.52 14.83 27.62
CA THR A 48 -3.78 15.83 28.38
C THR A 48 -2.69 16.45 27.52
N CYS A 49 -2.58 17.76 27.58
CA CYS A 49 -1.61 18.53 26.83
C CYS A 49 -1.02 19.65 27.68
N TRP A 50 0.03 20.28 27.15
CA TRP A 50 0.66 21.42 27.79
C TRP A 50 0.16 22.72 27.17
N ARG A 51 -0.38 23.60 28.03
CA ARG A 51 -0.85 24.93 27.63
C ARG A 51 0.03 25.99 28.28
N HIS A 52 0.57 26.87 27.45
CA HIS A 52 1.19 28.11 27.90
C HIS A 52 0.12 29.10 28.31
N TYR A 53 0.25 29.71 29.49
CA TYR A 53 -0.55 30.86 29.88
C TYR A 53 0.37 32.00 30.31
N SER A 54 0.11 33.20 29.78
CA SER A 54 0.78 34.40 30.22
C SER A 54 -0.02 34.98 31.39
N LYS A 55 0.61 35.16 32.57
CA LYS A 55 -0.02 35.86 33.69
C LYS A 55 -0.05 37.36 33.39
N PHE A 56 -0.99 37.80 32.56
CA PHE A 56 -1.38 39.20 32.49
C PHE A 56 -2.88 39.27 32.80
N TRP A 57 -3.20 39.97 33.90
CA TRP A 57 -4.53 40.41 34.37
C TRP A 57 -5.29 39.53 35.38
N THR A 58 -5.05 39.79 36.67
CA THR A 58 -6.11 40.32 37.56
C THR A 58 -5.51 41.36 38.51
N THR A 59 -5.69 42.64 38.22
CA THR A 59 -5.83 43.65 39.27
C THR A 59 -7.31 43.74 39.60
N PRO A 60 -7.75 43.43 40.83
CA PRO A 60 -9.00 43.95 41.36
C PRO A 60 -8.66 45.08 42.34
N LEU A 61 -8.96 46.32 41.93
CA LEU A 61 -9.19 47.40 42.89
C LEU A 61 -10.40 47.00 43.74
N HIS A 62 -10.21 46.76 45.04
CA HIS A 62 -10.92 47.47 46.12
C HIS A 62 -10.40 47.09 47.52
N SER A 63 -9.72 48.06 48.15
CA SER A 63 -9.75 48.45 49.57
C SER A 63 -9.84 47.38 50.67
N ILE A 64 -8.78 47.23 51.47
CA ILE A 64 -8.73 47.63 52.89
C ILE A 64 -7.25 47.64 53.35
N SER A 65 -6.88 48.75 53.99
CA SER A 65 -5.61 49.00 54.67
C SER A 65 -5.13 47.79 55.47
N MET A 66 -3.87 47.38 55.28
CA MET A 66 -2.95 47.07 56.38
C MET A 66 -1.51 47.19 55.87
N ARG A 67 -0.73 47.91 56.68
CA ARG A 67 0.66 48.30 56.47
C ARG A 67 1.56 47.07 56.44
N GLY A 68 2.52 47.06 55.53
CA GLY A 68 3.56 46.04 55.50
C GLY A 68 4.40 46.15 54.24
N ALA A 69 5.34 47.09 54.24
CA ALA A 69 6.38 47.18 53.24
C ALA A 69 7.32 45.96 53.35
N TYR A 70 6.94 44.86 52.70
CA TYR A 70 7.88 43.79 52.40
C TYR A 70 8.32 43.93 50.95
N TRP A 71 9.55 44.41 50.80
CA TRP A 71 10.34 44.33 49.59
C TRP A 71 10.33 42.87 49.09
N ILE A 72 9.57 42.59 48.04
CA ILE A 72 9.77 41.36 47.27
C ILE A 72 10.71 41.72 46.12
N PRO A 73 11.91 41.12 46.05
CA PRO A 73 12.94 41.47 45.08
C PRO A 73 12.42 41.40 43.64
N SER A 74 12.83 42.37 42.83
CA SER A 74 12.64 42.46 41.38
C SER A 74 13.47 41.43 40.61
N SER A 75 13.38 40.16 41.01
CA SER A 75 14.16 39.05 40.44
C SER A 75 13.36 37.75 40.45
N PHE A 76 12.16 37.77 39.85
CA PHE A 76 11.49 36.55 39.41
C PHE A 76 11.25 36.60 37.90
N TRP A 77 12.34 36.28 37.19
CA TRP A 77 12.41 35.41 36.03
C TRP A 77 11.12 35.27 35.23
N ASN A 78 11.23 35.60 33.95
CA ASN A 78 10.34 35.21 32.86
C ASN A 78 10.10 33.69 32.90
N ARG A 79 9.21 33.24 33.77
CA ARG A 79 8.92 31.82 33.98
C ARG A 79 7.75 31.52 33.07
N ASN A 80 8.04 30.94 31.91
CA ASN A 80 7.05 30.31 31.05
C ASN A 80 6.27 29.31 31.90
N HIS A 81 5.12 29.73 32.44
CA HIS A 81 4.30 28.88 33.28
C HIS A 81 3.52 27.94 32.38
N MET A 82 4.07 26.75 32.19
CA MET A 82 3.41 25.64 31.54
C MET A 82 2.36 25.05 32.48
N SER A 83 1.09 25.07 32.08
CA SER A 83 0.00 24.42 32.81
C SER A 83 -0.45 23.15 32.09
N ARG A 84 -0.93 22.16 32.85
CA ARG A 84 -1.65 21.02 32.26
C ARG A 84 -3.01 21.50 31.78
N GLY A 85 -3.32 21.18 30.53
CA GLY A 85 -4.62 21.37 29.92
C GLY A 85 -5.09 20.09 29.24
N CYS A 86 -6.20 20.17 28.53
CA CYS A 86 -6.74 19.08 27.74
C CYS A 86 -7.16 19.58 26.36
N HIS A 87 -7.12 18.70 25.36
CA HIS A 87 -7.78 18.90 24.09
C HIS A 87 -8.65 17.69 23.76
N ARG A 88 -9.76 17.91 23.05
CA ARG A 88 -10.59 16.80 22.57
C ARG A 88 -9.84 16.02 21.50
N ASN A 89 -10.08 14.72 21.47
CA ASN A 89 -9.60 13.86 20.41
C ASN A 89 -10.59 13.90 19.26
N CYS A 90 -10.34 14.77 18.29
CA CYS A 90 -11.18 14.90 17.12
C CYS A 90 -10.54 14.18 15.94
N VAL A 91 -11.32 13.38 15.22
CA VAL A 91 -10.87 12.72 13.99
C VAL A 91 -11.75 13.13 12.83
N THR A 92 -11.12 13.32 11.67
CA THR A 92 -11.81 13.47 10.39
C THR A 92 -11.63 12.19 9.58
N THR A 93 -12.55 11.88 8.68
CA THR A 93 -12.40 10.75 7.77
C THR A 93 -11.72 11.21 6.49
N VAL A 94 -10.56 10.66 6.18
CA VAL A 94 -9.87 10.92 4.92
C VAL A 94 -10.13 9.80 3.93
N TRP A 95 -10.37 10.20 2.67
CA TRP A 95 -10.49 9.27 1.56
C TRP A 95 -9.12 8.86 1.07
N LYS A 96 -8.84 7.56 1.10
CA LYS A 96 -7.59 6.96 0.65
C LYS A 96 -7.87 6.14 -0.61
N PRO A 97 -7.53 6.66 -1.80
CA PRO A 97 -7.85 6.00 -3.04
C PRO A 97 -7.03 4.73 -3.23
N SER A 98 -7.67 3.66 -3.71
CA SER A 98 -7.03 2.35 -3.90
C SER A 98 -7.74 1.52 -4.95
N CYS A 99 -6.99 0.65 -5.62
CA CYS A 99 -7.56 -0.36 -6.51
C CYS A 99 -7.80 -1.66 -5.76
N CYS A 100 -8.79 -2.42 -6.20
CA CYS A 100 -8.98 -3.78 -5.74
C CYS A 100 -7.80 -4.67 -6.17
N PRO A 101 -7.53 -5.79 -5.47
CA PRO A 101 -6.48 -6.73 -5.87
C PRO A 101 -6.60 -7.13 -7.35
N GLY A 102 -5.45 -7.23 -8.04
CA GLY A 102 -5.44 -7.58 -9.46
C GLY A 102 -5.89 -6.44 -10.40
N HIS A 103 -5.93 -5.20 -9.92
CA HIS A 103 -6.23 -4.02 -10.71
C HIS A 103 -5.19 -2.92 -10.52
N TYR A 104 -4.91 -2.16 -11.58
CA TYR A 104 -3.79 -1.22 -11.62
C TYR A 104 -4.14 0.12 -12.27
N GLY A 105 -3.31 1.12 -11.95
CA GLY A 105 -3.40 2.46 -12.51
C GLY A 105 -4.51 3.32 -11.89
N ILE A 106 -4.59 4.58 -12.31
CA ILE A 106 -5.53 5.57 -11.76
C ILE A 106 -7.01 5.20 -11.99
N ASN A 107 -7.27 4.42 -13.03
CA ASN A 107 -8.58 3.93 -13.41
C ASN A 107 -8.84 2.49 -12.93
N CYS A 108 -7.89 1.86 -12.21
CA CYS A 108 -8.01 0.48 -11.73
C CYS A 108 -8.44 -0.51 -12.81
N HIS A 109 -7.68 -0.55 -13.91
CA HIS A 109 -7.83 -1.54 -14.97
C HIS A 109 -7.42 -2.93 -14.48
N ALA A 110 -8.08 -3.98 -14.97
CA ALA A 110 -7.72 -5.35 -14.62
C ALA A 110 -6.31 -5.71 -15.13
N CYS A 111 -5.53 -6.42 -14.31
CA CYS A 111 -4.25 -6.98 -14.71
C CYS A 111 -4.40 -7.94 -15.91
N PRO A 112 -3.35 -8.08 -16.74
CA PRO A 112 -3.29 -9.13 -17.77
C PRO A 112 -3.56 -10.51 -17.15
N GLY A 113 -4.28 -11.39 -17.85
CA GLY A 113 -4.76 -12.67 -17.29
C GLY A 113 -6.06 -12.55 -16.45
N GLY A 114 -6.51 -11.32 -16.18
CA GLY A 114 -7.75 -11.01 -15.47
C GLY A 114 -7.57 -10.89 -13.96
N PRO A 115 -8.60 -10.41 -13.24
CA PRO A 115 -8.50 -10.12 -11.80
C PRO A 115 -8.54 -11.36 -10.91
N ARG A 116 -9.04 -12.51 -11.42
CA ARG A 116 -9.06 -13.79 -10.69
C ARG A 116 -7.75 -14.55 -10.78
N SER A 117 -7.05 -14.42 -11.90
CA SER A 117 -5.81 -15.11 -12.22
C SER A 117 -4.82 -14.12 -12.84
N PRO A 118 -4.41 -13.08 -12.09
CA PRO A 118 -3.52 -12.05 -12.60
C PRO A 118 -2.20 -12.70 -13.06
N CYS A 119 -1.74 -12.31 -14.24
CA CYS A 119 -0.58 -12.91 -14.89
C CYS A 119 -0.70 -14.44 -15.06
N SER A 120 -1.91 -14.93 -15.35
CA SER A 120 -2.23 -16.34 -15.57
C SER A 120 -1.77 -17.26 -14.44
N ASP A 121 -1.69 -16.75 -13.21
CA ASP A 121 -1.12 -17.43 -12.04
C ASP A 121 0.36 -17.87 -12.20
N HIS A 122 1.05 -17.29 -13.18
CA HIS A 122 2.43 -17.56 -13.54
C HIS A 122 3.33 -16.32 -13.41
N GLY A 123 2.89 -15.34 -12.62
CA GLY A 123 3.66 -14.15 -12.32
C GLY A 123 2.99 -13.27 -11.29
N VAL A 124 3.62 -12.13 -11.01
CA VAL A 124 3.09 -11.11 -10.11
C VAL A 124 2.78 -9.85 -10.91
N CYS A 125 1.54 -9.39 -10.85
CA CYS A 125 1.13 -8.12 -11.46
C CYS A 125 1.60 -6.94 -10.61
N LEU A 126 2.15 -5.91 -11.24
CA LEU A 126 2.39 -4.61 -10.61
C LEU A 126 1.08 -3.84 -10.48
N ASP A 127 0.27 -4.24 -9.51
CA ASP A 127 -1.07 -3.73 -9.25
C ASP A 127 -1.10 -2.47 -8.35
N GLY A 128 -2.31 -1.98 -8.07
CA GLY A 128 -2.55 -0.78 -7.28
C GLY A 128 -2.58 0.52 -8.09
N ILE A 129 -2.94 1.61 -7.42
CA ILE A 129 -3.24 2.90 -8.09
C ILE A 129 -2.03 3.54 -8.78
N ARG A 130 -0.82 3.20 -8.34
CA ARG A 130 0.46 3.62 -8.95
C ARG A 130 1.12 2.49 -9.74
N GLY A 131 0.47 1.32 -9.81
CA GLY A 131 0.94 0.16 -10.55
C GLY A 131 0.85 0.38 -12.06
N SER A 132 1.77 -0.26 -12.79
CA SER A 132 1.82 -0.22 -14.26
C SER A 132 1.02 -1.34 -14.92
N GLY A 133 0.60 -2.35 -14.16
CA GLY A 133 -0.05 -3.55 -14.70
C GLY A 133 0.88 -4.53 -15.38
N GLN A 134 2.19 -4.26 -15.40
CA GLN A 134 3.17 -5.17 -15.94
C GLN A 134 3.23 -6.45 -15.10
N CYS A 135 3.27 -7.60 -15.78
CA CYS A 135 3.48 -8.89 -15.17
C CYS A 135 4.96 -9.22 -15.04
N ASN A 136 5.41 -9.50 -13.82
CA ASN A 136 6.70 -10.12 -13.55
C ASN A 136 6.54 -11.64 -13.57
N CYS A 137 6.84 -12.25 -14.71
CA CYS A 137 6.67 -13.69 -14.88
C CYS A 137 7.64 -14.51 -14.06
N HIS A 138 7.17 -15.66 -13.58
CA HIS A 138 8.00 -16.67 -12.94
C HIS A 138 8.98 -17.29 -13.96
N PRO A 139 10.10 -17.89 -13.50
CA PRO A 139 11.06 -18.55 -14.39
C PRO A 139 10.39 -19.60 -15.28
N GLY A 140 10.74 -19.58 -16.57
CA GLY A 140 10.15 -20.49 -17.56
C GLY A 140 8.88 -19.96 -18.22
N PHE A 141 8.27 -18.88 -17.73
CA PHE A 141 7.09 -18.26 -18.33
C PHE A 141 7.42 -16.94 -19.04
N ALA A 142 6.62 -16.60 -20.04
CA ALA A 142 6.76 -15.43 -20.89
C ALA A 142 5.38 -14.97 -21.39
N GLY A 143 5.35 -13.84 -22.09
CA GLY A 143 4.10 -13.21 -22.55
C GLY A 143 3.68 -12.04 -21.68
N THR A 144 2.62 -11.35 -22.09
CA THR A 144 2.14 -10.14 -21.39
C THR A 144 1.42 -10.46 -20.09
N ALA A 145 0.80 -11.64 -20.03
CA ALA A 145 0.10 -12.21 -18.91
C ALA A 145 0.78 -13.50 -18.42
N CYS A 146 2.06 -13.72 -18.74
CA CYS A 146 2.78 -14.96 -18.42
C CYS A 146 2.09 -16.24 -18.92
N GLU A 147 1.39 -16.11 -20.04
CA GLU A 147 0.54 -17.12 -20.66
C GLU A 147 1.31 -18.06 -21.61
N LEU A 148 2.60 -17.81 -21.83
CA LEU A 148 3.46 -18.59 -22.72
C LEU A 148 4.61 -19.21 -21.94
N CYS A 149 5.22 -20.26 -22.48
CA CYS A 149 6.53 -20.70 -22.02
C CYS A 149 7.62 -19.81 -22.63
N ALA A 150 8.65 -19.54 -21.84
CA ALA A 150 9.90 -19.00 -22.33
C ALA A 150 10.53 -19.99 -23.34
N PRO A 151 11.33 -19.50 -24.30
CA PRO A 151 12.05 -20.36 -25.22
C PRO A 151 12.89 -21.41 -24.47
N GLY A 152 12.88 -22.65 -24.95
CA GLY A 152 13.54 -23.78 -24.31
C GLY A 152 12.80 -24.33 -23.09
N ALA A 153 11.49 -24.07 -22.94
CA ALA A 153 10.66 -24.65 -21.89
C ALA A 153 9.35 -25.26 -22.45
N PHE A 154 8.82 -26.29 -21.79
CA PHE A 154 7.69 -27.08 -22.29
C PHE A 154 6.69 -27.51 -21.21
N GLY A 155 5.49 -27.88 -21.66
CA GLY A 155 4.42 -28.41 -20.83
C GLY A 155 3.68 -27.34 -20.00
N PRO A 156 2.67 -27.74 -19.21
CA PRO A 156 1.78 -26.81 -18.50
C PRO A 156 2.46 -26.03 -17.36
N GLN A 157 3.67 -26.45 -16.97
CA GLN A 157 4.49 -25.80 -15.94
C GLN A 157 5.78 -25.21 -16.53
N CYS A 158 5.88 -25.15 -17.85
CA CYS A 158 7.04 -24.63 -18.59
C CYS A 158 8.38 -25.11 -18.01
N GLN A 159 8.54 -26.43 -17.96
CA GLN A 159 9.77 -27.07 -17.50
C GLN A 159 10.88 -26.89 -18.53
N ALA A 160 12.12 -26.70 -18.08
CA ALA A 160 13.25 -26.52 -18.98
C ALA A 160 13.49 -27.77 -19.85
N CYS A 161 13.67 -27.54 -21.15
CA CYS A 161 14.12 -28.53 -22.11
C CYS A 161 15.52 -29.02 -21.73
N ARG A 162 15.76 -30.31 -22.00
CA ARG A 162 17.03 -30.96 -21.65
C ARG A 162 17.86 -31.35 -22.87
N CYS A 163 17.43 -31.03 -24.09
CA CYS A 163 18.22 -31.31 -25.29
C CYS A 163 19.61 -30.68 -25.21
N THR A 164 20.61 -31.34 -25.80
CA THR A 164 21.91 -30.71 -26.07
C THR A 164 21.75 -29.67 -27.18
N GLN A 165 22.84 -28.96 -27.49
CA GLN A 165 22.90 -28.04 -28.63
C GLN A 165 22.77 -28.73 -30.01
N HIS A 166 22.75 -30.07 -30.04
CA HIS A 166 22.67 -30.89 -31.26
C HIS A 166 21.24 -31.38 -31.53
N GLY A 167 20.24 -30.64 -31.04
CA GLY A 167 18.85 -30.94 -31.30
C GLY A 167 17.91 -29.82 -30.87
N ARG A 168 16.68 -29.90 -31.35
CA ARG A 168 15.59 -28.96 -31.04
C ARG A 168 14.57 -29.61 -30.12
N CYS A 169 14.14 -28.87 -29.10
CA CYS A 169 13.10 -29.31 -28.18
C CYS A 169 11.70 -29.06 -28.75
N ASP A 170 10.78 -29.99 -28.50
CA ASP A 170 9.34 -29.78 -28.61
C ASP A 170 8.85 -28.89 -27.46
N GLU A 171 9.01 -27.58 -27.62
CA GLU A 171 8.77 -26.54 -26.62
C GLU A 171 7.34 -25.99 -26.61
N GLY A 172 7.03 -25.14 -25.62
CA GLY A 172 5.72 -24.50 -25.45
C GLY A 172 4.77 -25.28 -24.52
N LEU A 173 3.62 -24.67 -24.21
CA LEU A 173 2.66 -25.22 -23.24
C LEU A 173 2.15 -26.62 -23.58
N GLY A 174 1.98 -26.91 -24.87
CA GLY A 174 1.57 -28.23 -25.38
C GLY A 174 2.73 -29.13 -25.80
N GLY A 175 3.97 -28.64 -25.70
CA GLY A 175 5.16 -29.38 -26.09
C GLY A 175 5.41 -30.56 -25.17
N SER A 176 5.90 -31.65 -25.74
CA SER A 176 6.26 -32.86 -25.00
C SER A 176 7.64 -32.79 -24.34
N GLY A 177 8.47 -31.81 -24.72
CA GLY A 177 9.87 -31.71 -24.29
C GLY A 177 10.80 -32.70 -24.99
N SER A 178 10.29 -33.44 -25.97
CA SER A 178 11.08 -34.41 -26.74
C SER A 178 12.10 -33.70 -27.62
N CYS A 179 13.27 -34.33 -27.81
CA CYS A 179 14.35 -33.75 -28.61
C CYS A 179 14.38 -34.32 -30.03
N PHE A 180 14.37 -33.44 -31.02
CA PHE A 180 14.61 -33.76 -32.42
C PHE A 180 16.09 -33.51 -32.72
N CYS A 181 16.86 -34.58 -32.91
CA CYS A 181 18.31 -34.50 -33.08
C CYS A 181 18.71 -34.07 -34.48
N ASP A 182 19.80 -33.31 -34.56
CA ASP A 182 20.47 -32.97 -35.80
C ASP A 182 21.11 -34.22 -36.44
N GLU A 183 21.45 -34.11 -37.72
CA GLU A 183 22.08 -35.21 -38.45
C GLU A 183 23.38 -35.69 -37.78
N GLY A 184 23.54 -37.00 -37.65
CA GLY A 184 24.68 -37.60 -36.97
C GLY A 184 24.58 -37.62 -35.44
N TRP A 185 23.45 -37.24 -34.84
CA TRP A 185 23.22 -37.30 -33.40
C TRP A 185 21.99 -38.16 -33.03
N THR A 186 22.06 -38.80 -31.87
CA THR A 186 20.97 -39.63 -31.32
C THR A 186 20.98 -39.60 -29.78
N GLY A 187 20.07 -40.35 -29.17
CA GLY A 187 19.83 -40.36 -27.72
C GLY A 187 18.63 -39.50 -27.32
N ALA A 188 18.19 -39.62 -26.07
CA ALA A 188 16.98 -38.92 -25.59
C ALA A 188 17.17 -37.39 -25.53
N ARG A 189 18.42 -36.93 -25.45
CA ARG A 189 18.82 -35.53 -25.37
C ARG A 189 19.72 -35.14 -26.55
N CYS A 190 19.90 -35.98 -27.55
CA CYS A 190 20.87 -35.79 -28.65
C CYS A 190 22.32 -35.71 -28.15
N GLU A 191 22.67 -36.58 -27.20
CA GLU A 191 23.97 -36.62 -26.52
C GLU A 191 24.96 -37.60 -27.14
N VAL A 192 24.51 -38.46 -28.07
CA VAL A 192 25.34 -39.51 -28.70
C VAL A 192 25.62 -39.13 -30.15
N GLN A 193 26.90 -38.99 -30.51
CA GLN A 193 27.32 -38.81 -31.90
C GLN A 193 27.40 -40.17 -32.60
N LEU A 194 26.85 -40.27 -33.80
CA LEU A 194 26.93 -41.45 -34.65
C LEU A 194 28.26 -41.40 -35.44
N GLU A 195 29.08 -42.44 -35.29
CA GLU A 195 30.26 -42.64 -36.12
C GLU A 195 29.84 -43.37 -37.40
N LEU A 196 30.08 -42.75 -38.56
CA LEU A 196 29.93 -43.40 -39.86
C LEU A 196 31.17 -44.29 -40.08
N GLN A 197 30.95 -45.61 -40.13
CA GLN A 197 31.95 -46.60 -40.57
C GLN A 197 31.94 -46.78 -42.08
#